data_AF-X0VW08-F1
#
_entry.id   AF-X0VW08-F1
#
_cell.length_a   1.000
_cell.length_b   1.000
_cell.length_c   1.000
_cell.angle_alpha   90.00
_cell.angle_beta   90.00
_cell.angle_gamma   90.00
#
_symmetry.space_group_name_H-M   'P 1'
#
loop_
_entity.id
_entity.type
_entity.pdbx_description
1 polymer ?
#
loop_
_entity_poly.entity_id
_entity_poly.type
_entity_poly.pdbx_seq_one_letter_code
_entity_poly.pdbx_strand_id
1 'polypeptide(L)'
;MASSYDLFMAVLDGRPGDADRIPCVNTTSVATLGFMDAYDAHWPAAHHDPGKMARLGSAAHRLCGLDNVSVPFCMTVEAEVFGSVIDYHEGSVRWPSIREFQITEPSELEIPEDISEAGRVPVVVEAIRLLKEEFEGVVPVNAYLAPPFTSISSYLVDSMSFLKWLRRSPETVHEFCRATLDTYVAIANLYGEAGADVIT
;
A
#
# COMPACT_ATOMS: atom_id res chain seq x y z
N MET A 1 25.25 -4.33 17.67
CA MET A 1 23.98 -3.60 17.80
C MET A 1 23.04 -4.28 16.82
N ALA A 2 21.86 -4.72 17.26
CA ALA A 2 20.87 -5.34 16.38
C ALA A 2 20.53 -4.40 15.20
N SER A 3 20.32 -4.94 14.00
CA SER A 3 19.89 -4.13 12.85
C SER A 3 18.46 -3.62 13.06
N SER A 4 18.03 -2.62 12.29
CA SER A 4 16.62 -2.18 12.31
C SER A 4 15.68 -3.35 11.95
N TYR A 5 16.13 -4.24 11.07
CA TYR A 5 15.46 -5.51 10.77
C TYR A 5 15.27 -6.38 12.02
N ASP A 6 16.35 -6.70 12.73
CA ASP A 6 16.31 -7.56 13.92
C ASP A 6 15.40 -6.95 15.00
N LEU A 7 15.49 -5.63 15.22
CA LEU A 7 14.67 -4.90 16.19
C LEU A 7 13.18 -4.99 15.87
N PHE A 8 12.80 -4.75 14.61
CA PHE A 8 11.40 -4.75 14.21
C PHE A 8 10.85 -6.18 14.23
N MET A 9 11.53 -7.15 13.62
CA MET A 9 11.04 -8.51 13.54
C MET A 9 10.91 -9.16 14.93
N ALA A 10 11.83 -8.89 15.87
CA ALA A 10 11.70 -9.37 17.24
C ALA A 10 10.39 -8.88 17.91
N VAL A 11 9.99 -7.63 17.69
CA VAL A 11 8.74 -7.11 18.25
C VAL A 11 7.51 -7.74 17.59
N LEU A 12 7.51 -7.88 16.26
CA LEU A 12 6.39 -8.52 15.54
C LEU A 12 6.23 -10.00 15.88
N ASP A 13 7.34 -10.71 16.11
CA ASP A 13 7.34 -12.12 16.53
C ASP A 13 6.89 -12.32 17.99
N GLY A 14 6.55 -11.26 18.71
CA GLY A 14 6.18 -11.33 20.12
C GLY A 14 7.38 -11.59 21.05
N ARG A 15 8.59 -11.26 20.62
CA ARG A 15 9.85 -11.39 21.36
C ARG A 15 10.49 -10.01 21.66
N PRO A 16 9.78 -9.05 22.25
CA PRO A 16 10.32 -7.69 22.47
C PRO A 16 11.55 -7.65 23.40
N GLY A 17 11.78 -8.70 24.22
CA GLY A 17 12.98 -8.81 25.06
C GLY A 17 14.28 -9.07 24.29
N ASP A 18 14.17 -9.50 23.02
CA ASP A 18 15.31 -9.70 22.12
C ASP A 18 15.68 -8.41 21.37
N ALA A 19 14.88 -7.34 21.51
CA ALA A 19 15.13 -6.03 20.91
C ALA A 19 15.80 -5.10 21.93
N ASP A 20 16.93 -4.51 21.56
CA ASP A 20 17.67 -3.56 22.42
C ASP A 20 16.87 -2.27 22.71
N ARG A 21 15.88 -1.95 21.88
CA ARG A 21 14.93 -0.83 22.03
C ARG A 21 13.66 -1.08 21.22
N ILE A 22 12.60 -0.32 21.50
CA ILE A 22 11.41 -0.30 20.63
C ILE A 22 11.77 0.33 19.26
N PRO A 23 11.41 -0.31 18.14
CA PRO A 23 11.65 0.22 16.81
C PRO A 23 10.74 1.44 16.55
N CYS A 24 11.27 2.47 15.89
CA CYS A 24 10.54 3.66 15.48
C CYS A 24 10.17 3.51 13.99
N VAL A 25 8.91 3.19 13.72
CA VAL A 25 8.44 2.79 12.37
C VAL A 25 7.29 3.67 11.88
N ASN A 26 7.10 3.72 10.57
CA ASN A 26 5.89 4.23 9.93
C ASN A 26 5.47 3.25 8.83
N THR A 27 4.32 2.61 9.03
CA THR A 27 3.76 1.60 8.10
C THR A 27 2.77 2.20 7.09
N THR A 28 2.51 3.50 7.18
CA THR A 28 1.69 4.25 6.22
C THR A 28 2.60 4.98 5.24
N SER A 29 2.05 5.94 4.50
CA SER A 29 2.86 6.78 3.62
C SER A 29 3.88 7.62 4.41
N VAL A 30 5.13 7.57 3.94
CA VAL A 30 6.24 8.38 4.45
C VAL A 30 6.42 9.69 3.67
N ALA A 31 5.71 9.87 2.56
CA ALA A 31 5.96 10.96 1.62
C ALA A 31 5.67 12.34 2.24
N THR A 32 6.64 13.24 2.13
CA THR A 32 6.52 14.66 2.47
C THR A 32 7.14 15.50 1.36
N LEU A 33 6.78 16.78 1.25
CA LEU A 33 7.40 17.68 0.26
C LEU A 33 8.94 17.71 0.38
N GLY A 34 9.46 17.76 1.61
CA GLY A 34 10.91 17.76 1.84
C GLY A 34 11.59 16.46 1.40
N PHE A 35 10.93 15.31 1.54
CA PHE A 35 11.48 14.05 1.05
C PHE A 35 11.40 13.91 -0.47
N MET A 36 10.34 14.45 -1.10
CA MET A 36 10.24 14.52 -2.55
C MET A 36 11.39 15.33 -3.15
N ASP A 37 11.66 16.51 -2.59
CA ASP A 37 12.76 17.39 -3.01
C ASP A 37 14.12 16.72 -2.80
N ALA A 38 14.33 16.06 -1.64
CA ALA A 38 15.62 15.45 -1.29
C ALA A 38 16.00 14.24 -2.16
N TYR A 39 15.00 13.54 -2.72
CA TYR A 39 15.22 12.29 -3.48
C TYR A 39 14.79 12.36 -4.96
N ASP A 40 14.46 13.56 -5.46
CA ASP A 40 13.94 13.80 -6.81
C ASP A 40 12.83 12.78 -7.19
N ALA A 41 11.83 12.71 -6.32
CA ALA A 41 10.77 11.72 -6.37
C ALA A 41 9.42 12.38 -6.05
N HIS A 42 8.97 13.25 -6.94
CA HIS A 42 7.74 14.02 -6.77
C HIS A 42 6.50 13.24 -7.19
N TRP A 43 5.37 13.56 -6.56
CA TRP A 43 4.05 13.15 -7.06
C TRP A 43 3.65 14.00 -8.28
N PRO A 44 2.95 13.42 -9.26
CA PRO A 44 2.47 12.03 -9.29
C PRO A 44 3.50 11.03 -9.82
N ALA A 45 4.66 11.46 -10.34
CA ALA A 45 5.63 10.55 -10.96
C ALA A 45 6.09 9.39 -10.05
N ALA A 46 6.27 9.62 -8.74
CA ALA A 46 6.63 8.55 -7.80
C ALA A 46 5.52 7.52 -7.55
N HIS A 47 4.30 7.74 -8.04
CA HIS A 47 3.24 6.73 -8.06
C HIS A 47 3.36 5.79 -9.26
N HIS A 48 4.07 6.19 -10.32
CA HIS A 48 4.13 5.44 -11.59
C HIS A 48 5.53 4.87 -11.90
N ASP A 49 6.58 5.39 -11.26
CA ASP A 49 7.96 4.95 -11.48
C ASP A 49 8.46 4.17 -10.25
N PRO A 50 8.84 2.88 -10.40
CA PRO A 50 9.24 2.05 -9.27
C PRO A 50 10.52 2.55 -8.59
N GLY A 51 11.45 3.13 -9.37
CA GLY A 51 12.69 3.70 -8.83
C GLY A 51 12.44 4.93 -7.97
N LYS A 52 11.57 5.84 -8.40
CA LYS A 52 11.13 7.00 -7.62
C LYS A 52 10.36 6.56 -6.38
N MET A 53 9.51 5.54 -6.51
CA MET A 53 8.77 4.96 -5.37
C MET A 53 9.73 4.38 -4.33
N ALA A 54 10.70 3.56 -4.74
CA ALA A 54 11.71 3.03 -3.81
C ALA A 54 12.54 4.14 -3.15
N ARG A 55 13.01 5.14 -3.92
CA ARG A 55 13.77 6.27 -3.35
C ARG A 55 12.96 7.04 -2.31
N LEU A 56 11.72 7.43 -2.63
CA LEU A 56 10.87 8.15 -1.69
C LEU A 56 10.45 7.29 -0.48
N GLY A 57 10.17 6.01 -0.69
CA GLY A 57 9.80 5.06 0.37
C GLY A 57 10.93 4.79 1.38
N SER A 58 12.18 4.98 0.97
CA SER A 58 13.36 4.88 1.85
C SER A 58 13.77 6.21 2.50
N ALA A 59 13.16 7.34 2.12
CA ALA A 59 13.63 8.66 2.52
C ALA A 59 13.58 8.89 4.04
N ALA A 60 12.52 8.43 4.71
CA ALA A 60 12.37 8.58 6.15
C ALA A 60 13.38 7.75 6.94
N HIS A 61 13.71 6.54 6.47
CA HIS A 61 14.81 5.76 7.04
C HIS A 61 16.14 6.51 6.91
N ARG A 62 16.47 6.98 5.69
CA ARG A 62 17.77 7.60 5.41
C ARG A 62 17.97 8.96 6.08
N LEU A 63 16.94 9.79 6.15
CA LEU A 63 17.04 11.16 6.67
C LEU A 63 16.67 11.27 8.15
N CYS A 64 15.83 10.38 8.66
CA CYS A 64 15.30 10.48 10.03
C CYS A 64 15.61 9.25 10.89
N GLY A 65 16.16 8.18 10.33
CA GLY A 65 16.54 6.98 11.07
C GLY A 65 15.39 6.07 11.48
N LEU A 66 14.26 6.10 10.75
CA LEU A 66 13.17 5.14 10.95
C LEU A 66 13.66 3.71 10.75
N ASP A 67 13.13 2.77 11.51
CA ASP A 67 13.53 1.36 11.49
C ASP A 67 12.85 0.53 10.39
N ASN A 68 12.21 1.18 9.41
CA ASN A 68 11.61 0.52 8.25
C ASN A 68 11.58 1.44 7.03
N VAL A 69 11.40 0.85 5.85
CA VAL A 69 11.02 1.54 4.62
C VAL A 69 9.59 1.14 4.24
N SER A 70 8.84 2.04 3.60
CA SER A 70 7.41 1.82 3.30
C SER A 70 7.02 2.28 1.91
N VAL A 71 6.30 1.42 1.18
CA VAL A 71 5.65 1.71 -0.11
C VAL A 71 4.28 1.00 -0.18
N PRO A 72 3.31 1.48 -0.98
CA PRO A 72 3.28 2.72 -1.73
C PRO A 72 2.82 3.91 -0.86
N PHE A 73 2.38 5.00 -1.49
CA PHE A 73 1.99 6.25 -0.81
C PHE A 73 0.51 6.60 -1.00
N CYS A 74 -0.37 5.64 -1.23
CA CYS A 74 -1.80 5.88 -1.43
C CYS A 74 -2.62 4.61 -1.16
N MET A 75 -3.94 4.76 -1.07
CA MET A 75 -4.90 3.67 -0.83
C MET A 75 -5.69 3.28 -2.10
N THR A 76 -5.23 3.70 -3.28
CA THR A 76 -5.97 3.51 -4.55
C THR A 76 -5.45 2.37 -5.42
N VAL A 77 -4.35 1.69 -5.03
CA VAL A 77 -3.73 0.66 -5.87
C VAL A 77 -4.70 -0.51 -6.11
N GLU A 78 -5.36 -0.96 -5.06
CA GLU A 78 -6.31 -2.08 -5.13
C GLU A 78 -7.61 -1.66 -5.82
N ALA A 79 -8.02 -0.40 -5.68
CA ALA A 79 -9.17 0.13 -6.41
C ALA A 79 -8.92 0.19 -7.93
N GLU A 80 -7.70 0.51 -8.36
CA GLU A 80 -7.30 0.46 -9.78
C GLU A 80 -7.40 -0.96 -10.35
N VAL A 81 -7.10 -1.99 -9.55
CA VAL A 81 -7.23 -3.39 -9.97
C VAL A 81 -8.68 -3.73 -10.32
N PHE A 82 -9.65 -3.17 -9.59
CA PHE A 82 -11.08 -3.33 -9.88
C PHE A 82 -11.62 -2.31 -10.90
N GLY A 83 -10.74 -1.63 -11.66
CA GLY A 83 -11.12 -0.73 -12.74
C GLY A 83 -11.42 0.71 -12.34
N SER A 84 -11.21 1.10 -11.07
CA SER A 84 -11.49 2.47 -10.65
C SER A 84 -10.59 3.49 -11.35
N VAL A 85 -11.18 4.59 -11.83
CA VAL A 85 -10.43 5.67 -12.49
C VAL A 85 -9.87 6.65 -11.46
N ILE A 86 -8.54 6.76 -11.39
CA ILE A 86 -7.85 7.59 -10.40
C ILE A 86 -7.52 8.97 -10.97
N ASP A 87 -7.75 10.01 -10.17
CA ASP A 87 -7.19 11.33 -10.35
C ASP A 87 -5.94 11.50 -9.49
N TYR A 88 -4.78 11.60 -10.14
CA TYR A 88 -3.51 11.89 -9.48
C TYR A 88 -3.27 13.41 -9.30
N HIS A 89 -4.21 14.24 -9.73
CA HIS A 89 -4.19 15.68 -9.56
C HIS A 89 -2.93 16.35 -10.15
N GLU A 90 -2.65 16.03 -11.42
CA GLU A 90 -1.53 16.57 -12.21
C GLU A 90 -1.32 18.08 -12.00
N GLY A 91 -0.06 18.47 -11.76
CA GLY A 91 0.30 19.87 -11.46
C GLY A 91 0.04 20.32 -10.02
N SER A 92 -0.40 19.42 -9.13
CA SER A 92 -0.50 19.69 -7.68
C SER A 92 -0.04 18.50 -6.85
N VAL A 93 0.48 18.74 -5.64
CA VAL A 93 0.84 17.66 -4.72
C VAL A 93 -0.35 17.33 -3.84
N ARG A 94 -1.12 16.31 -4.23
CA ARG A 94 -2.29 15.80 -3.51
C ARG A 94 -2.31 14.27 -3.56
N TRP A 95 -2.95 13.66 -2.57
CA TRP A 95 -3.19 12.22 -2.57
C TRP A 95 -4.05 11.83 -3.78
N PRO A 96 -3.75 10.71 -4.46
CA PRO A 96 -4.62 10.18 -5.50
C PRO A 96 -6.04 9.96 -4.96
N SER A 97 -7.05 10.30 -5.77
CA SER A 97 -8.46 10.13 -5.43
C SER A 97 -9.25 9.51 -6.57
N ILE A 98 -10.49 9.10 -6.32
CA ILE A 98 -11.33 8.42 -7.30
C ILE A 98 -12.13 9.48 -8.05
N ARG A 99 -12.17 9.41 -9.38
CA ARG A 99 -12.93 10.35 -10.21
C ARG A 99 -14.43 10.13 -10.09
N GLU A 100 -14.83 8.86 -10.09
CA GLU A 100 -16.22 8.45 -10.04
C GLU A 100 -16.35 7.05 -9.46
N PHE A 101 -17.43 6.82 -8.70
CA PHE A 101 -17.80 5.50 -8.22
C PHE A 101 -18.64 4.82 -9.30
N GLN A 102 -18.12 3.72 -9.86
CA GLN A 102 -18.77 3.01 -10.96
C GLN A 102 -19.53 1.76 -10.50
N ILE A 103 -19.27 1.28 -9.27
CA ILE A 103 -19.81 0.04 -8.76
C ILE A 103 -20.91 0.33 -7.74
N THR A 104 -22.06 -0.31 -7.91
CA THR A 104 -23.24 -0.19 -7.05
C THR A 104 -23.68 -1.52 -6.46
N GLU A 105 -23.26 -2.65 -7.04
CA GLU A 105 -23.50 -3.99 -6.53
C GLU A 105 -22.30 -4.93 -6.77
N PRO A 106 -22.14 -6.01 -5.99
CA PRO A 106 -20.98 -6.89 -6.08
C PRO A 106 -20.78 -7.57 -7.45
N SER A 107 -21.85 -7.79 -8.21
CA SER A 107 -21.80 -8.40 -9.54
C SER A 107 -21.16 -7.52 -10.61
N GLU A 108 -21.02 -6.22 -10.35
CA GLU A 108 -20.37 -5.26 -11.25
C GLU A 108 -18.84 -5.21 -11.06
N LEU A 109 -18.30 -5.96 -10.09
CA LEU A 109 -16.84 -6.04 -9.90
C LEU A 109 -16.19 -6.76 -11.09
N GLU A 110 -15.35 -6.03 -11.81
CA GLU A 110 -14.48 -6.60 -12.83
C GLU A 110 -13.15 -7.01 -12.19
N ILE A 111 -12.90 -8.31 -12.10
CA ILE A 111 -11.65 -8.87 -11.58
C ILE A 111 -10.75 -9.23 -12.78
N PRO A 112 -9.56 -8.62 -12.91
CA PRO A 112 -8.63 -8.96 -13.97
C PRO A 112 -8.20 -10.43 -13.91
N GLU A 113 -8.02 -11.06 -15.08
CA GLU A 113 -7.51 -12.45 -15.16
C GLU A 113 -6.09 -12.57 -14.59
N ASP A 114 -5.27 -11.53 -14.80
CA ASP A 114 -3.90 -11.44 -14.27
C ASP A 114 -3.77 -10.21 -13.36
N ILE A 115 -3.76 -10.48 -12.05
CA ILE A 115 -3.62 -9.46 -11.00
C ILE A 115 -2.21 -8.86 -10.98
N SER A 116 -1.20 -9.62 -11.41
CA SER A 116 0.19 -9.18 -11.37
C SER A 116 0.47 -8.02 -12.32
N GLU A 117 -0.30 -7.93 -13.41
CA GLU A 117 -0.23 -6.88 -14.43
C GLU A 117 -1.33 -5.82 -14.28
N ALA A 118 -2.19 -5.92 -13.26
CA ALA A 118 -3.34 -5.04 -13.09
C ALA A 118 -2.97 -3.67 -12.49
N GLY A 119 -3.50 -2.60 -13.09
CA GLY A 119 -3.31 -1.23 -12.61
C GLY A 119 -1.83 -0.90 -12.40
N ARG A 120 -1.48 -0.50 -11.17
CA ARG A 120 -0.10 -0.22 -10.78
C ARG A 120 0.52 -1.26 -9.84
N VAL A 121 -0.06 -2.46 -9.73
CA VAL A 121 0.55 -3.57 -8.99
C VAL A 121 2.00 -3.84 -9.43
N PRO A 122 2.35 -3.88 -10.74
CA PRO A 122 3.73 -4.05 -11.19
C PRO A 122 4.71 -3.00 -10.64
N VAL A 123 4.26 -1.74 -10.54
CA VAL A 123 5.09 -0.63 -10.06
C VAL A 123 5.41 -0.80 -8.58
N VAL A 124 4.43 -1.20 -7.77
CA VAL A 124 4.64 -1.44 -6.34
C VAL A 124 5.51 -2.67 -6.11
N VAL A 125 5.24 -3.76 -6.83
CA VAL A 125 6.04 -5.00 -6.79
C VAL A 125 7.50 -4.70 -7.13
N GLU A 126 7.76 -3.95 -8.20
CA GLU A 126 9.14 -3.62 -8.57
C GLU A 126 9.81 -2.67 -7.57
N ALA A 127 9.07 -1.71 -7.00
CA ALA A 127 9.59 -0.86 -5.93
C ALA A 127 9.98 -1.67 -4.68
N ILE A 128 9.19 -2.68 -4.32
CA ILE A 128 9.50 -3.60 -3.22
C ILE A 128 10.78 -4.38 -3.52
N ARG A 129 10.95 -4.91 -4.74
CA ARG A 129 12.17 -5.62 -5.15
C ARG A 129 13.41 -4.75 -5.02
N LEU A 130 13.35 -3.51 -5.53
CA LEU A 130 14.46 -2.55 -5.42
C LEU A 130 14.82 -2.24 -3.96
N LEU A 131 13.81 -2.07 -3.10
CA LEU A 131 14.04 -1.87 -1.66
C LEU A 131 14.63 -3.11 -1.01
N LYS A 132 14.14 -4.31 -1.37
CA LYS A 132 14.64 -5.56 -0.81
C LYS A 132 16.09 -5.79 -1.18
N GLU A 133 16.45 -5.60 -2.46
CA GLU A 133 17.84 -5.71 -2.95
C GLU A 133 18.78 -4.80 -2.17
N GLU A 134 18.36 -3.58 -1.83
CA GLU A 134 19.21 -2.63 -1.10
C GLU A 134 19.28 -2.89 0.41
N PHE A 135 18.17 -3.27 1.04
CA PHE A 135 18.03 -3.28 2.50
C PHE A 135 17.99 -4.67 3.13
N GLU A 136 18.24 -5.74 2.37
CA GLU A 136 18.17 -7.13 2.84
C GLU A 136 18.95 -7.35 4.15
N GLY A 137 18.24 -7.82 5.18
CA GLY A 137 18.80 -8.11 6.52
C GLY A 137 19.19 -6.87 7.34
N VAL A 138 19.01 -5.65 6.82
CA VAL A 138 19.38 -4.40 7.50
C VAL A 138 18.15 -3.60 7.93
N VAL A 139 17.19 -3.41 7.02
CA VAL A 139 15.96 -2.64 7.24
C VAL A 139 14.78 -3.41 6.63
N PRO A 140 13.70 -3.65 7.36
CA PRO A 140 12.55 -4.38 6.85
C PRO A 140 11.77 -3.52 5.84
N VAL A 141 11.33 -4.16 4.77
CA VAL A 141 10.48 -3.56 3.73
C VAL A 141 9.02 -3.77 4.10
N ASN A 142 8.30 -2.68 4.38
CA ASN A 142 6.87 -2.69 4.59
C ASN A 142 6.13 -2.38 3.30
N ALA A 143 5.23 -3.28 2.90
CA ALA A 143 4.28 -3.06 1.83
C ALA A 143 2.91 -2.73 2.41
N TYR A 144 2.42 -1.52 2.14
CA TYR A 144 1.11 -1.10 2.57
C TYR A 144 0.04 -1.60 1.57
N LEU A 145 -0.94 -2.34 2.09
CA LEU A 145 -2.08 -2.88 1.37
C LEU A 145 -3.34 -2.22 1.91
N ALA A 146 -4.10 -1.50 1.07
CA ALA A 146 -5.31 -0.84 1.56
C ALA A 146 -6.30 -1.89 2.09
N PRO A 147 -6.82 -1.77 3.33
CA PRO A 147 -7.74 -2.76 3.87
C PRO A 147 -9.02 -2.85 3.01
N PRO A 148 -9.53 -4.06 2.70
CA PRO A 148 -10.65 -4.24 1.78
C PRO A 148 -11.89 -3.45 2.20
N PHE A 149 -12.20 -3.41 3.49
CA PHE A 149 -13.34 -2.64 3.99
C PHE A 149 -13.24 -1.14 3.64
N THR A 150 -12.08 -0.54 3.87
CA THR A 150 -11.85 0.87 3.54
C THR A 150 -11.83 1.07 2.03
N SER A 151 -11.13 0.21 1.30
CA SER A 151 -11.02 0.28 -0.15
C SER A 151 -12.39 0.21 -0.83
N ILE A 152 -13.22 -0.77 -0.47
CA ILE A 152 -14.60 -0.89 -0.97
C ILE A 152 -15.38 0.39 -0.62
N SER A 153 -15.42 0.77 0.66
CA SER A 153 -16.28 1.86 1.15
C SER A 153 -15.95 3.25 0.62
N SER A 154 -14.70 3.50 0.25
CA SER A 154 -14.20 4.84 -0.07
C SER A 154 -13.70 4.96 -1.51
N TYR A 155 -13.52 3.83 -2.21
CA TYR A 155 -12.91 3.85 -3.53
C TYR A 155 -13.68 3.06 -4.60
N LEU A 156 -14.34 1.96 -4.26
CA LEU A 156 -15.12 1.19 -5.24
C LEU A 156 -16.56 1.69 -5.35
N VAL A 157 -17.17 2.03 -4.21
CA VAL A 157 -18.58 2.43 -4.13
C VAL A 157 -18.73 3.78 -3.44
N ASP A 158 -19.89 4.42 -3.62
CA ASP A 158 -20.25 5.61 -2.86
C ASP A 158 -20.33 5.32 -1.35
N SER A 159 -19.56 6.07 -0.55
CA SER A 159 -19.45 5.86 0.90
C SER A 159 -20.77 6.00 1.64
N MET A 160 -21.65 6.90 1.20
CA MET A 160 -22.97 7.06 1.83
C MET A 160 -23.87 5.85 1.59
N SER A 161 -23.75 5.23 0.43
CA SER A 161 -24.42 3.99 0.07
C SER A 161 -23.86 2.82 0.89
N PHE A 162 -22.54 2.70 0.97
CA PHE A 162 -21.87 1.68 1.80
C PHE A 162 -22.29 1.74 3.27
N LEU A 163 -22.29 2.94 3.88
CA LEU A 163 -22.72 3.14 5.27
C LEU A 163 -24.20 2.78 5.49
N LYS A 164 -25.06 2.99 4.48
CA LYS A 164 -26.47 2.55 4.55
C LYS A 164 -26.57 1.03 4.50
N TRP A 165 -25.79 0.37 3.65
CA TRP A 165 -25.77 -1.10 3.56
C TRP A 165 -25.35 -1.74 4.88
N LEU A 166 -24.32 -1.23 5.56
CA LEU A 166 -23.92 -1.74 6.88
C LEU A 166 -25.09 -1.90 7.88
N ARG A 167 -26.09 -1.01 7.81
CA ARG A 167 -27.27 -1.07 8.69
C ARG A 167 -28.44 -1.82 8.07
N ARG A 168 -28.72 -1.59 6.79
CA ARG A 168 -29.97 -2.02 6.15
C ARG A 168 -29.84 -3.33 5.38
N SER A 169 -28.65 -3.60 4.88
CA SER A 169 -28.31 -4.70 3.96
C SER A 169 -26.85 -5.16 4.18
N PRO A 170 -26.49 -5.64 5.39
CA PRO A 170 -25.11 -6.04 5.68
C PRO A 170 -24.63 -7.19 4.79
N GLU A 171 -25.54 -8.01 4.26
CA GLU A 171 -25.26 -9.06 3.28
C GLU A 171 -24.54 -8.53 2.04
N THR A 172 -24.92 -7.36 1.53
CA THR A 172 -24.26 -6.71 0.37
C THR A 172 -22.80 -6.41 0.68
N VAL A 173 -22.49 -5.92 1.89
CA VAL A 173 -21.11 -5.66 2.31
C VAL A 173 -20.33 -6.98 2.44
N HIS A 174 -20.94 -8.03 2.99
CA HIS A 174 -20.33 -9.35 3.05
C HIS A 174 -20.08 -9.96 1.65
N GLU A 175 -20.92 -9.68 0.67
CA GLU A 175 -20.72 -10.09 -0.71
C GLU A 175 -19.55 -9.35 -1.36
N PHE A 176 -19.45 -8.03 -1.20
CA PHE A 176 -18.28 -7.27 -1.63
C PHE A 176 -16.98 -7.80 -1.01
N CYS A 177 -16.96 -8.02 0.31
CA CYS A 177 -15.77 -8.56 0.97
C CYS A 177 -15.40 -9.96 0.46
N ARG A 178 -16.39 -10.83 0.18
CA ARG A 178 -16.14 -12.17 -0.37
C ARG A 178 -15.64 -12.11 -1.81
N ALA A 179 -16.24 -11.25 -2.64
CA ALA A 179 -15.88 -11.12 -4.05
C ALA A 179 -14.47 -10.52 -4.25
N THR A 180 -14.02 -9.67 -3.33
CA THR A 180 -12.72 -9.01 -3.43
C THR A 180 -11.58 -9.76 -2.72
N LEU A 181 -11.88 -10.67 -1.79
CA LEU A 181 -10.90 -11.32 -0.91
C LEU A 181 -9.74 -11.98 -1.68
N ASP A 182 -10.07 -12.79 -2.70
CA ASP A 182 -9.05 -13.53 -3.46
C ASP A 182 -8.09 -12.57 -4.19
N THR A 183 -8.59 -11.43 -4.66
CA THR A 183 -7.76 -10.38 -5.26
C THR A 183 -6.79 -9.77 -4.24
N TYR A 184 -7.27 -9.44 -3.03
CA TYR A 184 -6.40 -8.93 -1.97
C TYR A 184 -5.34 -9.94 -1.53
N VAL A 185 -5.71 -11.22 -1.43
CA VAL A 185 -4.78 -12.31 -1.12
C VAL A 185 -3.72 -12.43 -2.21
N ALA A 186 -4.11 -12.34 -3.48
CA ALA A 186 -3.16 -12.38 -4.60
C ALA A 186 -2.18 -11.19 -4.57
N ILE A 187 -2.66 -9.96 -4.33
CA ILE A 187 -1.80 -8.77 -4.21
C ILE A 187 -0.84 -8.92 -3.02
N ALA A 188 -1.33 -9.36 -1.86
CA ALA A 188 -0.48 -9.60 -0.69
C ALA A 188 0.61 -10.65 -0.98
N ASN A 189 0.27 -11.74 -1.66
CA ASN A 189 1.24 -12.76 -2.06
C ASN A 189 2.28 -12.19 -3.02
N LEU A 190 1.87 -11.38 -4.01
CA LEU A 190 2.79 -10.71 -4.93
C LEU A 190 3.77 -9.79 -4.20
N TYR A 191 3.30 -9.05 -3.19
CA TYR A 191 4.17 -8.22 -2.34
C TYR A 191 5.14 -9.06 -1.52
N GLY A 192 4.69 -10.18 -0.95
CA GLY A 192 5.54 -11.12 -0.23
C GLY A 192 6.61 -11.75 -1.13
N GLU A 193 6.23 -12.21 -2.32
CA GLU A 193 7.13 -12.77 -3.34
C GLU A 193 8.15 -11.74 -3.86
N ALA A 194 7.77 -10.45 -3.89
CA ALA A 194 8.67 -9.35 -4.23
C ALA A 194 9.70 -9.05 -3.13
N GLY A 195 9.49 -9.56 -1.91
CA GLY A 195 10.40 -9.40 -0.78
C GLY A 195 9.93 -8.48 0.33
N ALA A 196 8.63 -8.13 0.38
CA ALA A 196 8.08 -7.42 1.53
C ALA A 196 8.23 -8.29 2.79
N ASP A 197 8.83 -7.73 3.84
CA ASP A 197 9.00 -8.40 5.13
C ASP A 197 7.74 -8.25 6.01
N VAL A 198 7.00 -7.15 5.80
CA VAL A 198 5.77 -6.83 6.51
C VAL A 198 4.72 -6.33 5.52
N ILE A 199 3.48 -6.78 5.68
CA ILE A 199 2.33 -6.28 4.92
C ILE A 199 1.33 -5.70 5.94
N THR A 200 0.97 -4.43 5.77
CA THR A 200 0.09 -3.68 6.69
C THR A 200 -1.11 -3.08 6.01
#